data_AF-A0A7M2XTA0-F1
#
_entry.id   AF-A0A7M2XTA0-F1
#
_cell.length_a   1.000
_cell.length_b   1.000
_cell.length_c   1.000
_cell.angle_alpha   90.00
_cell.angle_beta   90.00
_cell.angle_gamma   90.00
#
_symmetry.space_group_name_H-M   'P 1'
#
loop_
_entity.id
_entity.type
_entity.pdbx_description
1 polymer ?
#
loop_
_entity_poly.entity_id
_entity_poly.type
_entity_poly.pdbx_seq_one_letter_code
_entity_poly.pdbx_strand_id
1 'polypeptide(L)'
;MYWQLPEKLSSSMTISVSNEGNSSSTAVSGTSRTPGLLDAVTVAQPTGSSAEAVAAAALRDIANSDRQRITREVENRWIPQLSSKKEGLVAEGITWSSSEILREHLELRQRFPQARLMWSGEWSTFSYPDWWVTAVAIPHTNGQDANNWCSANRFDADHCFAKIVSTTLPIPGSTLGRK
;
A
#
# COMPACT_ATOMS: atom_id res chain seq x y z
N MET A 1 -0.51 -13.07 11.43
CA MET A 1 0.61 -13.46 10.54
C MET A 1 1.12 -12.20 9.88
N TYR A 2 2.29 -11.72 10.30
CA TYR A 2 2.96 -10.58 9.67
C TYR A 2 3.82 -11.11 8.52
N TRP A 3 3.75 -10.50 7.35
CA TRP A 3 4.64 -10.81 6.24
C TRP A 3 5.64 -9.67 6.09
N GLN A 4 6.91 -9.96 6.38
CA GLN A 4 8.03 -9.06 6.10
C GLN A 4 8.93 -9.71 5.05
N LEU A 5 9.49 -8.89 4.16
CA LEU A 5 10.44 -9.34 3.17
C LEU A 5 11.76 -9.77 3.86
N PRO A 6 12.36 -10.90 3.46
CA PRO A 6 13.53 -11.48 4.12
C PRO A 6 14.82 -10.62 4.04
N GLU A 7 14.82 -9.53 3.28
CA GLU A 7 16.02 -8.74 2.98
C GLU A 7 16.34 -7.67 4.05
N LYS A 8 15.54 -7.53 5.12
CA LYS A 8 15.77 -6.54 6.20
C LYS A 8 16.34 -7.13 7.50
N LEU A 9 16.81 -8.38 7.50
CA LEU A 9 17.48 -8.95 8.67
C LEU A 9 18.97 -8.58 8.66
N SER A 10 19.32 -7.42 9.23
CA SER A 10 20.69 -7.15 9.68
C SER A 10 21.02 -8.08 10.86
N SER A 11 22.16 -8.76 10.79
CA SER A 11 22.61 -9.87 11.65
C SER A 11 22.95 -9.54 13.11
N SER A 12 22.20 -8.69 13.79
CA SER A 12 22.26 -8.58 15.26
C SER A 12 20.97 -8.00 15.82
N MET A 13 19.96 -8.85 15.94
CA MET A 13 18.76 -8.51 16.69
C MET A 13 18.98 -8.96 18.15
N THR A 14 19.46 -8.05 18.99
CA THR A 14 19.54 -8.30 20.44
C THR A 14 18.15 -8.04 21.04
N ILE A 15 17.49 -9.11 21.48
CA ILE A 15 16.22 -9.00 22.20
C ILE A 15 16.54 -8.65 23.66
N SER A 16 16.22 -7.42 24.06
CA SER A 16 16.26 -7.00 25.46
C SER A 16 14.89 -7.28 26.10
N VAL A 17 14.82 -8.30 26.96
CA VAL A 17 13.63 -8.57 27.77
C VAL A 17 13.76 -7.78 29.08
N SER A 18 12.92 -6.76 29.26
CA SER A 18 12.78 -6.07 30.55
C SER A 18 11.54 -6.60 31.27
N ASN A 19 11.74 -7.26 32.40
CA ASN A 19 10.66 -7.81 33.21
C ASN A 19 10.24 -6.77 34.28
N GLU A 20 9.22 -5.98 33.99
CA GLU A 20 8.59 -5.04 34.95
C GLU A 20 7.61 -5.81 35.89
N GLY A 21 8.11 -6.85 36.55
CA GLY A 21 7.37 -7.64 37.52
C GLY A 21 7.89 -7.37 38.92
N ASN A 22 7.07 -6.77 39.79
CA ASN A 22 7.37 -6.63 41.21
C ASN A 22 7.37 -8.01 41.89
N SER A 23 8.54 -8.65 41.98
CA SER A 23 8.77 -9.80 42.84
C SER A 23 10.25 -9.85 43.23
N SER A 24 10.47 -9.89 44.53
CA SER A 24 11.75 -9.77 45.22
C SER A 24 12.83 -10.71 44.66
N SER A 25 14.04 -10.18 44.58
CA SER A 25 15.26 -10.85 44.13
C SER A 25 15.51 -12.20 44.80
N THR A 26 15.67 -13.25 43.99
CA THR A 26 16.64 -14.31 44.27
C THR A 26 17.13 -14.90 42.96
N ALA A 27 18.42 -14.78 42.67
CA ALA A 27 19.06 -15.49 41.57
C ALA A 27 19.03 -16.99 41.88
N VAL A 28 18.34 -17.77 41.06
CA VAL A 28 18.37 -19.24 41.12
C VAL A 28 18.90 -19.78 39.80
N SER A 29 20.13 -20.28 39.82
CA SER A 29 20.64 -21.23 38.84
C SER A 29 19.84 -22.53 38.99
N GLY A 30 18.99 -22.85 38.02
CA GLY A 30 18.11 -24.01 38.05
C GLY A 30 18.20 -24.85 36.78
N THR A 31 18.75 -26.05 36.94
CA THR A 31 18.70 -27.17 35.97
C THR A 31 17.27 -27.46 35.49
N SER A 32 17.18 -27.84 34.22
CA SER A 32 15.98 -28.23 33.46
C SER A 32 14.89 -28.91 34.31
N ARG A 33 13.76 -28.22 34.47
CA ARG A 33 12.48 -28.82 34.86
C ARG A 33 11.40 -28.38 33.87
N THR A 34 10.63 -29.39 33.46
CA THR A 34 9.35 -29.42 32.77
C THR A 34 8.73 -28.05 32.43
N PRO A 35 8.34 -27.78 31.17
CA PRO A 35 7.60 -26.56 30.86
C PRO A 35 6.23 -26.64 31.53
N GLY A 36 6.02 -25.80 32.55
CA GLY A 36 4.67 -25.51 33.03
C GLY A 36 3.87 -24.85 31.92
N LEU A 37 2.59 -25.19 31.81
CA LEU A 37 1.67 -24.50 30.91
C LEU A 37 1.65 -23.00 31.28
N LEU A 38 2.08 -22.16 30.35
CA LEU A 38 1.91 -20.71 30.43
C LEU A 38 0.68 -20.37 29.61
N ASP A 39 -0.43 -20.04 30.27
CA ASP A 39 -1.59 -19.48 29.60
C ASP A 39 -1.34 -18.00 29.29
N ALA A 40 -1.37 -17.65 28.00
CA ALA A 40 -1.32 -16.27 27.56
C ALA A 40 -2.66 -15.59 27.87
N VAL A 41 -2.71 -14.83 28.98
CA VAL A 41 -3.95 -14.22 29.48
C VAL A 41 -4.41 -13.03 28.64
N THR A 42 -3.54 -12.41 27.84
CA THR A 42 -3.94 -11.36 26.90
C THR A 42 -2.83 -11.08 25.89
N VAL A 43 -3.20 -10.60 24.69
CA VAL A 43 -2.25 -10.02 23.75
C VAL A 43 -1.92 -8.62 24.24
N ALA A 44 -0.68 -8.37 24.64
CA ALA A 44 -0.22 -7.01 24.89
C ALA A 44 -0.40 -6.19 23.61
N GLN A 45 -1.20 -5.11 23.67
CA GLN A 45 -1.26 -4.15 22.57
C GLN A 45 0.14 -3.57 22.38
N PRO A 46 0.70 -3.59 21.17
CA PRO A 46 1.99 -2.96 20.94
C PRO A 46 1.86 -1.48 21.29
N THR A 47 2.70 -0.99 22.18
CA THR A 47 2.95 0.45 22.32
C THR A 47 3.70 0.90 21.07
N GLY A 48 2.95 1.26 20.04
CA GLY A 48 3.44 1.60 18.71
C GLY A 48 2.26 2.07 17.84
N SER A 49 2.53 2.94 16.88
CA SER A 49 1.57 3.65 16.02
C SER A 49 0.26 2.91 15.71
N SER A 50 -0.87 3.64 15.69
CA SER A 50 -2.19 3.09 15.33
C SER A 50 -2.16 2.35 13.99
N ALA A 51 -3.06 1.38 13.80
CA ALA A 51 -3.17 0.63 12.53
C ALA A 51 -3.25 1.56 11.32
N GLU A 52 -3.97 2.68 11.44
CA GLU A 52 -4.07 3.71 10.40
C GLU A 52 -2.73 4.39 10.11
N ALA A 53 -1.97 4.75 11.14
CA ALA A 53 -0.64 5.35 10.95
C ALA A 53 0.34 4.36 10.29
N VAL A 54 0.25 3.07 10.62
CA VAL A 54 1.02 2.01 9.96
C VAL A 54 0.60 1.86 8.50
N ALA A 55 -0.70 1.86 8.20
CA ALA A 55 -1.21 1.76 6.84
C ALA A 55 -0.80 2.97 5.98
N ALA A 56 -0.87 4.17 6.53
CA ALA A 56 -0.43 5.39 5.86
C ALA A 56 1.08 5.35 5.53
N ALA A 57 1.90 4.88 6.47
CA ALA A 57 3.34 4.66 6.23
C ALA A 57 3.58 3.61 5.14
N ALA A 58 2.84 2.50 5.16
CA ALA A 58 2.96 1.45 4.15
C ALA A 58 2.56 1.94 2.74
N LEU A 59 1.49 2.74 2.61
CA LEU A 59 1.11 3.38 1.34
C LEU A 59 2.25 4.23 0.79
N ARG A 60 2.90 5.03 1.66
CA ARG A 60 4.05 5.85 1.26
C ARG A 60 5.24 5.00 0.83
N ASP A 61 5.58 3.96 1.60
CA ASP A 61 6.69 3.06 1.28
C ASP A 61 6.47 2.33 -0.04
N ILE A 62 5.24 1.86 -0.31
CA ILE A 62 4.87 1.22 -1.57
C ILE A 62 4.99 2.22 -2.73
N ALA A 63 4.41 3.42 -2.60
CA ALA A 63 4.49 4.44 -3.65
C ALA A 63 5.94 4.85 -3.96
N ASN A 64 6.77 5.01 -2.93
CA ASN A 64 8.20 5.30 -3.09
C ASN A 64 8.93 4.16 -3.83
N SER A 65 8.64 2.91 -3.49
CA SER A 65 9.21 1.74 -4.15
C SER A 65 8.77 1.62 -5.61
N ASP A 66 7.49 1.90 -5.89
CA ASP A 66 6.91 1.81 -7.23
C ASP A 66 7.37 2.92 -8.16
N ARG A 67 7.72 4.09 -7.62
CA ARG A 67 8.07 5.28 -8.40
C ARG A 67 9.14 5.01 -9.45
N GLN A 68 10.23 4.32 -9.08
CA GLN A 68 11.29 4.00 -10.04
C GLN A 68 10.79 3.11 -11.18
N ARG A 69 9.88 2.17 -10.91
CA ARG A 69 9.30 1.32 -11.96
C ARG A 69 8.37 2.11 -12.87
N ILE A 70 7.51 2.95 -12.30
CA ILE A 70 6.60 3.81 -13.07
C ILE A 70 7.40 4.72 -14.02
N THR A 71 8.41 5.42 -13.50
CA THR A 71 9.29 6.30 -14.28
C THR A 71 9.98 5.55 -15.42
N ARG A 72 10.45 4.32 -15.20
CA ARG A 72 11.16 3.54 -16.22
C ARG A 72 10.26 2.88 -17.24
N GLU A 73 9.08 2.43 -16.84
CA GLU A 73 8.24 1.55 -17.65
C GLU A 73 7.11 2.29 -18.37
N VAL A 74 6.54 3.34 -17.75
CA VAL A 74 5.27 3.94 -18.23
C VAL A 74 5.20 5.47 -18.15
N GLU A 75 6.27 6.18 -17.83
CA GLU A 75 6.25 7.64 -17.85
C GLU A 75 5.92 8.17 -19.26
N ASN A 76 5.02 9.17 -19.30
CA ASN A 76 4.47 9.76 -20.53
C ASN A 76 3.68 8.77 -21.40
N ARG A 77 3.23 7.64 -20.84
CA ARG A 77 2.40 6.64 -21.54
C ARG A 77 1.00 6.57 -20.96
N TRP A 78 0.05 6.16 -21.79
CA TRP A 78 -1.31 5.85 -21.35
C TRP A 78 -1.31 4.52 -20.58
N ILE A 79 -1.93 4.51 -19.40
CA ILE A 79 -2.10 3.33 -18.56
C ILE A 79 -3.53 3.24 -18.02
N PRO A 80 -4.03 2.04 -17.67
CA PRO A 80 -5.29 1.87 -16.97
C PRO A 80 -5.15 2.27 -15.49
N GLN A 81 -5.84 3.32 -15.06
CA GLN A 81 -6.01 3.68 -13.65
C GLN A 81 -7.21 2.94 -13.08
N LEU A 82 -7.01 2.14 -12.03
CA LEU A 82 -8.04 1.28 -11.42
C LEU A 82 -8.74 1.93 -10.22
N SER A 83 -8.04 2.80 -9.50
CA SER A 83 -8.58 3.42 -8.30
C SER A 83 -7.91 4.76 -8.01
N SER A 84 -8.68 5.66 -7.38
CA SER A 84 -8.22 6.91 -6.80
C SER A 84 -8.95 7.10 -5.48
N LYS A 85 -8.24 7.04 -4.36
CA LYS A 85 -8.80 7.18 -3.02
C LYS A 85 -8.00 8.16 -2.18
N LYS A 86 -8.64 8.71 -1.14
CA LYS A 86 -7.96 9.49 -0.10
C LYS A 86 -8.64 9.27 1.24
N GLU A 87 -7.90 9.53 2.30
CA GLU A 87 -8.44 9.42 3.64
C GLU A 87 -9.64 10.37 3.84
N GLY A 88 -10.70 9.85 4.44
CA GLY A 88 -11.95 10.59 4.67
C GLY A 88 -12.85 10.69 3.44
N LEU A 89 -12.47 10.13 2.28
CA LEU A 89 -13.36 10.04 1.12
C LEU A 89 -14.59 9.19 1.48
N VAL A 90 -15.78 9.65 1.14
CA VAL A 90 -17.03 8.87 1.27
C VAL A 90 -17.43 8.39 -0.11
N ALA A 91 -17.23 7.09 -0.38
CA ALA A 91 -17.50 6.45 -1.66
C ALA A 91 -17.73 4.94 -1.46
N GLU A 92 -18.38 4.29 -2.41
CA GLU A 92 -18.71 2.85 -2.36
C GLU A 92 -19.40 2.40 -1.05
N GLY A 93 -20.14 3.32 -0.41
CA GLY A 93 -20.87 3.06 0.84
C GLY A 93 -20.03 3.09 2.12
N ILE A 94 -18.75 3.48 2.05
CA ILE A 94 -17.85 3.57 3.21
C ILE A 94 -17.14 4.93 3.29
N THR A 95 -16.58 5.22 4.47
CA THR A 95 -15.56 6.26 4.62
C THR A 95 -14.19 5.60 4.53
N TRP A 96 -13.39 6.01 3.55
CA TRP A 96 -12.09 5.42 3.28
C TRP A 96 -11.06 5.84 4.34
N SER A 97 -10.51 4.85 5.05
CA SER A 97 -9.35 5.01 5.93
C SER A 97 -8.06 4.63 5.21
N SER A 98 -6.89 4.93 5.79
CA SER A 98 -5.62 4.50 5.22
C SER A 98 -5.52 2.97 5.15
N SER A 99 -6.07 2.25 6.13
CA SER A 99 -6.15 0.79 6.12
C SER A 99 -6.98 0.25 4.96
N GLU A 100 -8.13 0.86 4.67
CA GLU A 100 -8.99 0.44 3.56
C GLU A 100 -8.33 0.70 2.19
N ILE A 101 -7.67 1.86 2.03
CA ILE A 101 -6.95 2.19 0.80
C ILE A 101 -5.80 1.20 0.57
N LEU A 102 -5.04 0.88 1.61
CA LEU A 102 -3.96 -0.10 1.52
C LEU A 102 -4.49 -1.48 1.16
N ARG A 103 -5.59 -1.92 1.79
CA ARG A 103 -6.23 -3.20 1.51
C ARG A 103 -6.65 -3.29 0.04
N GLU A 104 -7.37 -2.29 -0.47
CA GLU A 104 -7.80 -2.23 -1.87
C GLU A 104 -6.60 -2.29 -2.82
N HIS A 105 -5.54 -1.51 -2.56
CA HIS A 105 -4.33 -1.54 -3.38
C HIS A 105 -3.70 -2.95 -3.43
N LEU A 106 -3.60 -3.62 -2.29
CA LEU A 106 -3.01 -4.97 -2.20
C LEU A 106 -3.88 -6.01 -2.91
N GLU A 107 -5.21 -5.91 -2.82
CA GLU A 107 -6.14 -6.77 -3.57
C GLU A 107 -5.99 -6.55 -5.09
N LEU A 108 -5.93 -5.30 -5.54
CA LEU A 108 -5.69 -4.95 -6.94
C LEU A 108 -4.33 -5.47 -7.41
N ARG A 109 -3.28 -5.38 -6.59
CA ARG A 109 -1.95 -5.90 -6.90
C ARG A 109 -1.89 -7.42 -6.93
N GLN A 110 -2.65 -8.08 -6.08
CA GLN A 110 -2.76 -9.55 -6.11
C GLN A 110 -3.44 -10.01 -7.41
N ARG A 111 -4.51 -9.30 -7.84
CA ARG A 111 -5.20 -9.61 -9.10
C ARG A 111 -4.40 -9.19 -10.34
N PHE A 112 -3.69 -8.07 -10.27
CA PHE A 112 -2.87 -7.50 -11.34
C PHE A 112 -1.47 -7.23 -10.81
N PRO A 113 -0.50 -8.15 -10.98
CA PRO A 113 0.87 -7.99 -10.46
C PRO A 113 1.62 -6.73 -10.95
N GLN A 114 1.15 -6.15 -12.06
CA GLN A 114 1.65 -4.88 -12.60
C GLN A 114 0.98 -3.63 -11.99
N ALA A 115 0.05 -3.79 -11.04
CA ALA A 115 -0.51 -2.65 -10.31
C ALA A 115 0.59 -1.94 -9.50
N ARG A 116 0.61 -0.62 -9.62
CA ARG A 116 1.50 0.29 -8.92
C ARG A 116 0.68 1.33 -8.19
N LEU A 117 1.16 1.70 -7.01
CA LEU A 117 0.62 2.79 -6.22
C LEU A 117 1.37 4.07 -6.53
N MET A 118 0.65 5.18 -6.56
CA MET A 118 1.19 6.51 -6.73
C MET A 118 0.61 7.43 -5.66
N TRP A 119 1.45 8.31 -5.12
CA TRP A 119 0.99 9.53 -4.49
C TRP A 119 0.78 10.60 -5.57
N SER A 120 -0.44 11.08 -5.75
CA SER A 120 -0.79 11.93 -6.88
C SER A 120 -0.01 13.25 -6.92
N GLY A 121 0.36 13.80 -5.75
CA GLY A 121 1.15 15.03 -5.65
C GLY A 121 2.58 14.94 -6.21
N GLU A 122 3.06 13.75 -6.54
CA GLU A 122 4.38 13.55 -7.16
C GLU A 122 4.35 13.58 -8.71
N TRP A 123 3.16 13.72 -9.32
CA TRP A 123 3.01 13.69 -10.77
C TRP A 123 2.20 14.89 -11.28
N SER A 124 2.75 15.59 -12.27
CA SER A 124 2.20 16.81 -12.88
C SER A 124 0.83 16.64 -13.57
N THR A 125 0.43 15.41 -13.85
CA THR A 125 -0.76 15.07 -14.63
C THR A 125 -2.02 14.89 -13.76
N PHE A 126 -1.89 14.82 -12.43
CA PHE A 126 -3.05 14.78 -11.53
C PHE A 126 -3.48 16.19 -11.12
N SER A 127 -4.79 16.43 -11.14
CA SER A 127 -5.37 17.72 -10.73
C SER A 127 -5.43 17.92 -9.21
N TYR A 128 -5.39 16.83 -8.45
CA TYR A 128 -5.45 16.85 -6.99
C TYR A 128 -4.20 16.17 -6.42
N PRO A 129 -3.43 16.82 -5.53
CA PRO A 129 -2.12 16.33 -5.08
C PRO A 129 -2.17 15.40 -3.86
N ASP A 130 -3.36 15.14 -3.31
CA ASP A 130 -3.59 14.48 -2.02
C ASP A 130 -4.26 13.09 -2.15
N TRP A 131 -4.02 12.37 -3.25
CA TRP A 131 -4.70 11.11 -3.56
C TRP A 131 -3.73 9.94 -3.74
N TRP A 132 -4.18 8.77 -3.28
CA TRP A 132 -3.58 7.48 -3.59
C TRP A 132 -4.21 6.95 -4.86
N VAL A 133 -3.38 6.70 -5.87
CA VAL A 133 -3.83 6.22 -7.18
C VAL A 133 -3.23 4.85 -7.45
N THR A 134 -4.07 3.87 -7.72
CA THR A 134 -3.64 2.54 -8.19
C THR A 134 -3.86 2.44 -9.69
N ALA A 135 -2.80 2.13 -10.43
CA ALA A 135 -2.86 1.92 -11.88
C ALA A 135 -2.05 0.71 -12.30
N VAL A 136 -2.39 0.10 -13.43
CA VAL A 136 -1.65 -1.02 -14.01
C VAL A 136 -0.55 -0.46 -14.90
N ALA A 137 0.71 -0.73 -14.55
CA ALA A 137 1.88 -0.25 -15.31
C ALA A 137 2.11 -1.06 -16.60
N ILE A 138 1.11 -1.06 -17.49
CA ILE A 138 1.20 -1.56 -18.86
C ILE A 138 1.06 -0.35 -19.78
N PRO A 139 2.11 0.01 -20.55
CA PRO A 139 2.05 1.17 -21.43
C PRO A 139 1.20 0.88 -22.66
N HIS A 140 0.30 1.79 -22.97
CA HIS A 140 -0.50 1.80 -24.20
C HIS A 140 -0.07 2.92 -25.14
N THR A 141 -0.42 2.80 -26.42
CA THR A 141 -0.12 3.80 -27.45
C THR A 141 -1.03 5.01 -27.35
N ASN A 142 -2.29 4.80 -27.00
CA ASN A 142 -3.31 5.84 -26.84
C ASN A 142 -4.25 5.50 -25.68
N GLY A 143 -5.07 6.46 -25.26
CA GLY A 143 -6.01 6.26 -24.16
C GLY A 143 -7.11 5.24 -24.48
N GLN A 144 -7.49 5.08 -25.76
CA GLN A 144 -8.53 4.14 -26.17
C GLN A 144 -8.09 2.69 -25.90
N ASP A 145 -6.81 2.36 -26.15
CA ASP A 145 -6.25 1.04 -25.89
C ASP A 145 -6.19 0.72 -24.38
N ALA A 146 -5.85 1.70 -23.55
CA ALA A 146 -5.92 1.56 -22.10
C ALA A 146 -7.37 1.36 -21.61
N ASN A 147 -8.33 2.07 -22.20
CA ASN A 147 -9.75 1.87 -21.90
C ASN A 147 -10.28 0.53 -22.41
N ASN A 148 -9.77 0.01 -23.52
CA ASN A 148 -10.08 -1.34 -24.01
C ASN A 148 -9.57 -2.39 -23.02
N TRP A 149 -8.39 -2.18 -22.41
CA TRP A 149 -7.91 -3.04 -21.32
C TRP A 149 -8.85 -3.01 -20.12
N CYS A 150 -9.36 -1.83 -19.72
CA CYS A 150 -10.35 -1.72 -18.65
C CYS A 150 -11.62 -2.55 -18.95
N SER A 151 -12.16 -2.42 -20.16
CA SER A 151 -13.35 -3.17 -20.61
C SER A 151 -13.10 -4.67 -20.65
N ALA A 152 -11.94 -5.11 -21.16
CA ALA A 152 -11.57 -6.53 -21.21
C ALA A 152 -11.48 -7.17 -19.81
N ASN A 153 -11.09 -6.37 -18.80
CA ASN A 153 -11.01 -6.79 -17.41
C ASN A 153 -12.32 -6.58 -16.61
N ARG A 154 -13.40 -6.23 -17.31
CA ARG A 154 -14.77 -6.04 -16.79
C ARG A 154 -14.89 -4.98 -15.70
N PHE A 155 -14.10 -3.92 -15.80
CA PHE A 155 -14.32 -2.71 -15.00
C PHE A 155 -15.37 -1.82 -15.67
N ASP A 156 -16.25 -1.22 -14.88
CA ASP A 156 -17.11 -0.12 -15.34
C ASP A 156 -16.32 1.20 -15.46
N ALA A 157 -17.01 2.26 -15.88
CA ALA A 157 -16.38 3.55 -16.16
C ALA A 157 -15.86 4.29 -14.91
N ASP A 158 -16.42 4.00 -13.74
CA ASP A 158 -16.03 4.64 -12.47
C ASP A 158 -14.82 3.94 -11.84
N HIS A 159 -14.66 2.63 -12.11
CA HIS A 159 -13.61 1.79 -11.51
C HIS A 159 -12.42 1.50 -12.45
N CYS A 160 -12.40 2.02 -13.67
CA CYS A 160 -11.19 2.01 -14.50
C CYS A 160 -11.28 2.98 -15.65
N PHE A 161 -10.25 3.81 -15.86
CA PHE A 161 -10.12 4.67 -17.04
C PHE A 161 -8.66 4.94 -17.42
N ALA A 162 -8.45 5.45 -18.62
CA ALA A 162 -7.11 5.71 -19.16
C ALA A 162 -6.51 7.02 -18.61
N LYS A 163 -5.26 6.93 -18.15
CA LYS A 163 -4.51 8.03 -17.57
C LYS A 163 -3.09 8.07 -18.14
N ILE A 164 -2.56 9.27 -18.43
CA ILE A 164 -1.11 9.48 -18.59
C ILE A 164 -0.51 9.80 -17.23
N VAL A 165 0.60 9.15 -16.89
CA VAL A 165 1.40 9.46 -15.71
C VAL A 165 2.70 10.12 -16.16
N SER A 166 2.97 11.32 -15.63
CA SER A 166 4.11 12.14 -16.03
C SER A 166 4.48 13.17 -14.97
N THR A 167 5.76 13.49 -14.88
CA THR A 167 6.31 14.60 -14.07
C THR A 167 6.41 15.93 -14.81
N THR A 168 6.18 15.96 -16.13
CA THR A 168 6.38 17.16 -16.98
C THR A 168 5.19 17.52 -17.86
N LEU A 169 4.29 16.57 -18.18
CA LEU A 169 3.13 16.82 -19.04
C LEU A 169 2.01 17.53 -18.29
N PRO A 170 1.24 18.39 -18.98
CA PRO A 170 0.17 19.13 -18.33
C PRO A 170 -1.04 18.24 -17.99
N ILE A 171 -1.89 18.72 -17.08
CA ILE A 171 -3.14 18.03 -16.71
C ILE A 171 -4.09 17.89 -17.91
N PRO A 172 -4.41 18.94 -18.70
CA PRO A 172 -5.29 18.80 -19.86
C PRO A 172 -4.76 17.78 -20.88
N GLY A 173 -5.63 16.89 -21.35
CA GLY A 173 -5.27 15.83 -22.30
C GLY A 173 -4.61 14.59 -21.68
N SER A 174 -4.35 14.58 -20.37
CA SER A 174 -3.74 13.43 -19.68
C SER A 174 -4.74 12.39 -19.14
N THR A 175 -6.04 12.57 -19.39
CA THR A 175 -7.12 11.67 -18.94
C THR A 175 -8.09 11.42 -20.08
N LEU A 176 -8.47 10.16 -20.28
CA LEU A 176 -9.55 9.77 -21.20
C LEU A 176 -10.54 8.88 -20.45
N GLY A 177 -11.67 9.47 -20.03
CA GLY A 177 -12.75 8.76 -19.35
C GLY A 177 -13.47 7.75 -20.25
N ARG A 178 -14.24 6.85 -19.63
CA ARG A 178 -15.10 5.89 -20.31
C ARG A 178 -16.57 6.32 -20.20
N LYS A 179 -17.39 5.86 -21.14
CA LYS A 179 -18.84 6.10 -21.17
C LYS A 179 -19.58 4.84 -20.75
#